data_AF-A0AAV1LTV0-F1
#
_entry.id   AF-A0AAV1LTV0-F1
#
_cell.length_a   1.000
_cell.length_b   1.000
_cell.length_c   1.000
_cell.angle_alpha   90.00
_cell.angle_beta   90.00
_cell.angle_gamma   90.00
#
_symmetry.space_group_name_H-M   'P 1'
#
loop_
_entity.id
_entity.type
_entity.pdbx_description
1 polymer ?
#
loop_
_entity_poly.entity_id
_entity_poly.type
_entity_poly.pdbx_seq_one_letter_code
_entity_poly.pdbx_strand_id
1 'polypeptide(L)' 'MYHRKHHIPEREYVCDMCPKSFTSPCKLQKHIAAHKTDKYVLRYECPVCAHMFNTRYHINMHLVTHQKEGL' A
#
# COMPACT_ATOMS: atom_id res chain seq x y z
N MET A 1 -4.20 -9.05 37.23
CA MET A 1 -3.23 -9.13 36.12
C MET A 1 -3.83 -8.46 34.90
N TYR A 2 -3.72 -7.13 34.81
CA TYR A 2 -4.05 -6.42 33.58
C TYR A 2 -2.78 -6.39 32.76
N HIS A 3 -2.80 -7.00 31.58
CA HIS A 3 -1.72 -6.88 30.61
C HIS A 3 -1.72 -5.43 30.13
N ARG A 4 -1.12 -4.50 30.90
CA ARG A 4 -0.54 -3.29 30.31
C ARG A 4 0.61 -3.78 29.45
N LYS A 5 0.29 -4.25 28.24
CA LYS A 5 1.19 -4.10 27.11
C LYS A 5 1.40 -2.59 27.02
N HIS A 6 2.38 -2.10 27.77
CA HIS A 6 3.12 -0.93 27.35
C HIS A 6 3.42 -1.24 25.89
N HIS A 7 2.79 -0.50 24.99
CA HIS A 7 3.09 -0.58 23.58
C HIS A 7 4.46 0.07 23.44
N ILE A 8 5.49 -0.61 23.95
CA ILE A 8 6.89 -0.26 23.76
C ILE A 8 7.02 -0.29 22.24
N PRO A 9 7.31 0.84 21.59
CA PRO A 9 7.56 0.81 20.17
C PRO A 9 8.93 0.17 19.95
N GLU A 10 9.08 -1.13 20.18
CA GLU A 10 10.26 -1.94 19.78
C GLU A 10 10.36 -2.09 18.25
N ARG A 11 9.59 -1.29 17.52
CA ARG A 11 9.72 -1.09 16.08
C ARG A 11 10.29 0.30 15.85
N GLU A 12 11.57 0.45 16.17
CA GLU A 12 12.34 1.69 16.02
C GLU A 12 12.47 2.13 14.55
N TYR A 13 12.16 1.24 13.60
CA TYR A 13 12.35 1.46 12.17
C TYR A 13 11.00 1.71 11.50
N VAL A 14 10.58 2.97 11.49
CA VAL A 14 9.32 3.42 10.87
C VAL A 14 9.56 3.73 9.39
N CYS A 15 8.56 3.45 8.55
CA CYS A 15 8.58 3.87 7.15
C CYS A 15 8.05 5.31 7.02
N ASP A 16 8.80 6.18 6.34
CA ASP A 16 8.35 7.56 6.08
C ASP A 16 7.30 7.66 4.97
N MET A 17 7.03 6.57 4.24
CA MET A 17 6.08 6.51 3.12
C MET A 17 4.74 5.86 3.50
N CYS A 18 4.63 5.17 4.64
CA CYS A 18 3.40 4.52 5.09
C CYS A 18 3.41 4.27 6.60
N PRO A 19 2.25 4.02 7.26
CA PRO A 19 2.19 3.85 8.72
C PRO A 19 2.76 2.51 9.23
N LYS A 20 3.60 1.81 8.44
CA LYS A 20 4.24 0.55 8.85
C LYS A 20 5.53 0.82 9.61
N SER A 21 5.76 0.01 10.64
CA SER A 21 6.99 -0.01 11.43
C SER A 21 7.56 -1.42 11.52
N PHE A 22 8.87 -1.53 11.71
CA PHE A 22 9.63 -2.78 11.66
C PHE A 22 10.58 -2.90 12.85
N THR A 23 10.86 -4.14 13.29
CA THR A 23 11.76 -4.44 14.42
C THR A 23 13.24 -4.53 14.03
N SER A 24 13.57 -4.26 12.75
CA SER A 24 14.93 -4.42 12.23
C SER A 24 15.18 -3.50 11.03
N PRO A 25 16.38 -2.92 10.90
CA PRO A 25 16.72 -2.05 9.79
C PRO A 25 16.73 -2.81 8.46
N CYS A 26 17.13 -4.08 8.43
CA CYS A 26 17.12 -4.91 7.21
C CYS A 26 15.69 -5.12 6.68
N LYS A 27 14.71 -5.29 7.57
CA LYS A 27 13.30 -5.42 7.19
C LYS A 27 12.74 -4.10 6.66
N LEU A 28 13.08 -2.98 7.30
CA LEU A 28 12.73 -1.64 6.82
C LEU A 28 13.36 -1.37 5.44
N GLN A 29 14.63 -1.69 5.23
CA GLN A 29 15.31 -1.48 3.93
C GLN A 29 14.68 -2.30 2.80
N LYS A 30 14.35 -3.58 3.04
CA LYS A 30 13.61 -4.40 2.06
C LYS A 30 12.23 -3.82 1.76
N HIS A 31 11.55 -3.29 2.77
CA HIS A 31 10.26 -2.64 2.61
C HIS A 31 10.35 -1.30 1.85
N ILE A 32 11.35 -0.47 2.12
CA ILE A 32 11.61 0.77 1.36
C ILE A 32 11.99 0.45 -0.08
N ALA A 33 12.75 -0.63 -0.33
CA ALA A 33 13.02 -1.11 -1.68
C ALA A 33 11.71 -1.49 -2.39
N ALA A 34 10.78 -2.13 -1.67
CA ALA A 34 9.45 -2.40 -2.18
C ALA A 34 8.70 -1.11 -2.53
N HIS A 35 8.78 -0.02 -1.75
CA HIS A 35 8.23 1.29 -2.12
C HIS A 35 8.89 1.88 -3.37
N LYS A 36 10.21 1.70 -3.56
CA LYS A 36 10.91 2.13 -4.78
C LYS A 36 10.49 1.32 -6.00
N THR A 37 10.13 0.05 -5.84
CA THR A 37 9.47 -0.73 -6.90
C THR A 37 7.98 -0.43 -7.00
N ASP A 38 7.29 -0.06 -5.92
CA ASP A 38 5.90 0.43 -5.90
C ASP A 38 5.79 1.81 -6.57
N LYS A 39 6.94 2.45 -6.82
CA LYS A 39 7.12 3.48 -7.85
C LYS A 39 6.88 2.97 -9.29
N TYR A 40 6.34 1.76 -9.48
CA TYR A 40 5.25 1.55 -10.44
C TYR A 40 4.07 2.44 -10.01
N VAL A 41 4.29 3.74 -10.19
CA VAL A 41 3.36 4.84 -9.97
C VAL A 41 1.97 4.31 -10.30
N LEU A 42 1.04 4.40 -9.36
CA LEU A 42 -0.34 4.22 -9.71
C LEU A 42 -0.71 5.39 -10.64
N ARG A 43 -0.46 5.23 -11.95
CA ARG A 43 -0.66 6.28 -12.96
C ARG A 43 -2.09 6.31 -13.45
N TYR A 44 -2.81 5.23 -13.21
CA TYR A 44 -4.08 4.98 -13.82
C TYR A 44 -5.15 5.04 -12.74
N GLU A 45 -5.77 6.20 -12.60
CA GLU A 45 -6.91 6.42 -11.73
C GLU A 45 -8.20 6.01 -12.47
N CYS A 46 -9.06 5.25 -11.80
CA CYS A 46 -10.38 4.94 -12.30
C CYS A 46 -11.29 6.18 -12.23
N PRO A 47 -11.88 6.65 -13.34
CA PRO A 47 -12.75 7.82 -13.36
C PRO A 47 -14.09 7.61 -12.64
N VAL A 48 -14.46 6.38 -12.28
CA VAL A 48 -15.74 6.06 -11.62
C VAL A 48 -15.61 6.03 -10.09
N CYS A 49 -14.54 5.44 -9.57
CA CYS A 49 -14.37 5.20 -8.13
C CYS A 49 -13.04 5.71 -7.55
N ALA A 50 -12.24 6.43 -8.35
CA ALA A 50 -10.91 6.94 -7.98
C ALA A 50 -9.91 5.86 -7.51
N HIS A 51 -10.18 4.58 -7.80
CA HIS A 51 -9.25 3.50 -7.47
C HIS A 51 -8.04 3.54 -8.39
N MET A 52 -6.87 3.27 -7.82
CA MET A 52 -5.58 3.55 -8.42
C MET A 52 -4.90 2.24 -8.86
N PHE A 53 -4.37 2.21 -10.09
CA PHE A 53 -3.76 1.03 -10.70
C PHE A 53 -2.35 1.30 -11.22
N ASN A 54 -1.47 0.29 -11.10
CA ASN A 54 -0.07 0.36 -11.52
C ASN A 54 0.15 0.05 -13.02
N THR A 55 -0.85 -0.51 -13.70
CA THR A 55 -0.78 -0.84 -15.13
C THR A 55 -2.08 -0.54 -15.86
N ARG A 56 -1.95 -0.25 -17.17
CA ARG A 56 -3.09 -0.01 -18.06
C ARG A 56 -3.98 -1.25 -18.24
N TYR A 57 -3.38 -2.44 -18.17
CA TYR A 57 -4.11 -3.70 -18.25
C TYR A 57 -5.08 -3.87 -17.08
N HIS A 58 -4.61 -3.62 -15.85
CA HIS A 58 -5.45 -3.78 -14.65
C HIS A 58 -6.59 -2.76 -14.59
N ILE A 59 -6.35 -1.48 -14.93
CA ILE A 59 -7.45 -0.49 -14.97
C ILE A 59 -8.49 -0.84 -16.05
N ASN A 60 -8.08 -1.30 -17.24
CA ASN A 60 -9.04 -1.68 -18.29
C ASN A 60 -9.91 -2.87 -17.86
N MET A 61 -9.33 -3.87 -17.20
CA MET A 61 -10.09 -4.99 -16.63
C MET A 61 -11.01 -4.53 -15.49
N HIS A 62 -10.62 -3.51 -14.73
CA HIS A 62 -11.48 -2.91 -13.72
C HIS A 62 -12.63 -2.10 -14.34
N LEU A 63 -12.40 -1.35 -15.42
CA LEU A 63 -13.45 -0.58 -16.08
C LEU A 63 -14.60 -1.45 -16.61
N VAL A 64 -14.31 -2.71 -16.98
CA VAL A 64 -15.38 -3.64 -17.38
C VAL A 64 -16.24 -4.12 -16.21
N THR A 65 -15.79 -4.02 -14.95
CA THR A 65 -16.65 -4.34 -13.80
C THR A 65 -17.71 -3.26 -13.63
N HIS A 66 -17.34 -1.99 -13.79
CA HIS A 66 -18.30 -0.87 -13.81
C HIS A 66 -19.32 -0.96 -14.95
N GLN A 67 -18.92 -1.48 -16.12
CA GLN A 67 -19.87 -1.73 -17.21
C GLN A 67 -20.85 -2.89 -16.92
N LYS A 68 -20.43 -3.88 -16.13
CA LYS A 68 -21.29 -5.04 -15.78
C LYS A 68 -22.21 -4.76 -14.60
N GLU A 69 -21.91 -3.74 -13.80
CA GLU A 69 -22.72 -3.36 -12.64
C GLU A 69 -23.82 -2.32 -12.95
N GLY A 70 -23.98 -1.85 -14.19
CA GLY A 70 -25.03 -0.88 -14.54
C GLY A 70 -24.88 0.45 -13.77
N LEU A 71 -25.58 1.56 -13.98
CA LEU A 71 -26.81 1.84 -14.74
C LEU A 71 -27.86 0.74 -14.69
#